data_AF-A0A251TH42-F1
#
_entry.id   AF-A0A251TH42-F1
#
_cell.length_a   1.000
_cell.length_b   1.000
_cell.length_c   1.000
_cell.angle_alpha   90.00
_cell.angle_beta   90.00
_cell.angle_gamma   90.00
#
_symmetry.space_group_name_H-M   'P 1'
#
loop_
_entity.id
_entity.type
_entity.pdbx_description
1 polymer ?
#
loop_
_entity_poly.entity_id
_entity_poly.type
_entity_poly.pdbx_seq_one_letter_code
_entity_poly.pdbx_strand_id
1 'polypeptide(L)'
;MVKKQSSMVLDMRTMFHCSIVMLFLGGLATLSFYGNYNQELVSSNIEVTLSTTTTTTTITSKSNSDTADIDTNNETNTNTNKAAQVFDHQRRLKIASPSITETCDFFSGQWVYDNKSHYPLYKEDECPFLHGDLACQTYGRKDSKYQRWRWQPHGCDFPRFDGKAVVERLKGKRLLFVGDSVNRNQWDSMMCMLYSAIPGEKKLGVGLNRTLYTFRANDYNISVDYYWAPMLVESNGDDPSNHRLDHRTIRVKSIEKHARHWVNADILVFNTYLWWRLPIIKLLKGPGSLLGGPNQVYDEIDNVRAYKMVLETWSKWVHTNIDPAKTKMFFMGLTATHSNAMDWGGKKQQTCYKEKEPVMVDGFWESGTDPKMLRILESSLSKLKAKGVNVQLLNITQLTQYRKDAHPTVHRRLWRPLSEEQKKNPQRASDCTHWCLPGVPDIWNELLLAYIFPTTESASQ
;
A
#
# COMPACT_ATOMS: atom_id res chain seq x y z
N MET A 1 75.09 -24.58 11.17
CA MET A 1 74.04 -25.52 11.63
C MET A 1 73.00 -25.65 10.53
N VAL A 2 72.85 -26.85 9.97
CA VAL A 2 71.86 -27.20 8.93
C VAL A 2 70.75 -28.03 9.56
N LYS A 3 69.48 -27.78 9.22
CA LYS A 3 68.35 -28.74 9.18
C LYS A 3 67.16 -28.06 8.50
N LYS A 4 66.88 -28.31 7.22
CA LYS A 4 66.18 -29.45 6.56
C LYS A 4 64.66 -29.41 6.77
N GLN A 5 63.97 -29.16 5.66
CA GLN A 5 62.53 -29.10 5.45
C GLN A 5 61.97 -30.52 5.22
N SER A 6 60.77 -30.83 5.73
CA SER A 6 59.98 -32.01 5.35
C SER A 6 58.49 -31.71 5.47
N SER A 7 57.77 -31.93 4.37
CA SER A 7 56.31 -31.88 4.23
C SER A 7 55.66 -33.13 4.82
N MET A 8 54.49 -32.98 5.46
CA MET A 8 53.61 -34.09 5.86
C MET A 8 52.35 -34.08 4.97
N VAL A 9 52.12 -35.20 4.28
CA VAL A 9 50.92 -35.50 3.48
C VAL A 9 49.85 -36.05 4.44
N LEU A 10 48.63 -35.51 4.39
CA LEU A 10 47.49 -35.96 5.20
C LEU A 10 46.67 -37.00 4.43
N ASP A 11 46.43 -38.16 5.05
CA ASP A 11 45.76 -39.33 4.46
C ASP A 11 44.22 -39.13 4.37
N MET A 12 43.64 -39.53 3.23
CA MET A 12 42.25 -39.27 2.83
C MET A 12 41.24 -40.26 3.44
N ARG A 13 41.71 -41.31 4.15
CA ARG A 13 40.86 -42.32 4.81
C ARG A 13 40.28 -41.87 6.15
N THR A 14 40.89 -40.91 6.84
CA THR A 14 40.40 -40.42 8.15
C THR A 14 39.24 -39.42 8.05
N MET A 15 39.02 -38.79 6.88
CA MET A 15 37.90 -37.86 6.69
C MET A 15 36.56 -38.54 6.42
N PHE A 16 36.55 -39.74 5.82
CA PHE A 16 35.31 -40.45 5.50
C PHE A 16 34.59 -41.03 6.73
N HIS A 17 35.32 -41.37 7.80
CA HIS A 17 34.70 -41.92 9.02
C HIS A 17 34.05 -40.84 9.91
N CYS A 18 34.49 -39.58 9.85
CA CYS A 18 33.85 -38.49 10.61
C CYS A 18 32.51 -38.04 10.00
N SER A 19 32.32 -38.16 8.69
CA SER A 19 31.07 -37.72 8.03
C SER A 19 29.90 -38.68 8.24
N ILE A 20 30.14 -39.98 8.44
CA ILE A 20 29.07 -40.98 8.63
C ILE A 20 28.51 -40.94 10.06
N VAL A 21 29.33 -40.61 11.08
CA VAL A 21 28.87 -40.54 12.48
C VAL A 21 27.98 -39.32 12.74
N MET A 22 28.21 -38.20 12.04
CA MET A 22 27.37 -36.99 12.15
C MET A 22 25.97 -37.15 11.50
N LEU A 23 25.84 -38.03 10.50
CA LEU A 23 24.55 -38.29 9.84
C LEU A 23 23.62 -39.18 10.68
N PHE A 24 24.14 -40.09 11.49
CA PHE A 24 23.34 -40.98 12.34
C PHE A 24 22.86 -40.33 13.65
N LEU A 25 23.62 -39.39 14.22
CA LEU A 25 23.20 -38.66 15.42
C LEU A 25 22.17 -37.55 15.11
N GLY A 26 22.23 -36.94 13.92
CA GLY A 26 21.25 -35.92 13.50
C GLY A 26 19.87 -36.49 13.17
N GLY A 27 19.79 -37.72 12.63
CA GLY A 27 18.53 -38.34 12.21
C GLY A 27 17.64 -38.84 13.36
N LEU A 28 18.22 -39.23 14.49
CA LEU A 28 17.48 -39.70 15.67
C LEU A 28 16.84 -38.54 16.46
N ALA A 29 17.48 -37.36 16.48
CA ALA A 29 16.92 -36.17 17.12
C ALA A 29 15.68 -35.61 16.38
N THR A 30 15.62 -35.76 15.06
CA THR A 30 14.47 -35.32 14.25
C THR A 30 13.24 -36.22 14.38
N LEU A 31 13.42 -37.52 14.67
CA LEU A 31 12.31 -38.46 14.87
C LEU A 31 11.70 -38.35 16.28
N SER A 32 12.49 -38.00 17.30
CA SER A 32 11.97 -37.73 18.66
C SER A 32 11.16 -36.43 18.75
N PHE A 33 11.43 -35.44 17.89
CA PHE A 33 10.65 -34.20 17.84
C PHE A 33 9.33 -34.34 17.08
N TYR A 34 9.23 -35.29 16.13
CA TYR A 34 8.00 -35.50 15.34
C TYR A 34 7.01 -36.47 16.01
N GLY A 35 7.48 -37.31 16.95
CA GLY A 35 6.64 -38.29 17.65
C GLY A 35 5.84 -37.77 18.85
N ASN A 36 6.05 -36.52 19.28
CA ASN A 36 5.49 -35.99 20.54
C ASN A 36 4.45 -34.87 20.35
N TYR A 37 3.93 -34.68 19.13
CA TYR A 37 2.90 -33.67 18.82
C TYR A 37 1.51 -34.24 18.52
N ASN A 38 1.28 -35.53 18.81
CA ASN A 38 -0.01 -36.19 18.65
C ASN A 38 -0.40 -36.94 19.92
N GLN A 39 -0.69 -36.22 21.00
CA GLN A 39 -1.58 -36.72 22.05
C GLN A 39 -2.16 -35.57 22.89
N GLU A 40 -3.46 -35.69 23.19
CA GLU A 40 -4.32 -34.83 24.03
C GLU A 40 -4.99 -33.60 23.39
N LEU A 41 -6.00 -33.88 22.55
CA LEU A 41 -7.20 -33.04 22.46
C LEU A 41 -8.33 -33.78 23.20
N VAL A 42 -8.42 -33.54 24.51
CA VAL A 42 -9.61 -33.89 25.30
C VAL A 42 -10.67 -32.83 25.03
N SER A 43 -11.80 -33.29 24.50
CA SER A 43 -13.02 -32.53 24.27
C SER A 43 -13.60 -32.01 25.60
N SER A 44 -13.53 -30.71 25.86
CA SER A 44 -14.41 -30.04 26.81
C SER A 44 -15.48 -29.25 26.04
N ASN A 45 -16.71 -29.78 26.06
CA ASN A 45 -17.90 -29.05 25.61
C ASN A 45 -18.14 -27.89 26.58
N ILE A 46 -17.89 -26.66 26.15
CA ILE A 46 -18.35 -25.46 26.85
C ILE A 46 -19.61 -24.97 26.12
N GLU A 47 -20.77 -25.23 26.72
CA GLU A 47 -22.02 -24.55 26.40
C GLU A 47 -21.88 -23.08 26.81
N VAL A 48 -21.90 -22.17 25.82
CA VAL A 48 -21.98 -20.73 26.05
C VAL A 48 -23.45 -20.33 26.03
N THR A 49 -24.06 -20.23 27.21
CA THR A 49 -25.39 -19.65 27.40
C THR A 49 -25.29 -18.14 27.24
N LEU A 50 -25.86 -17.59 26.15
CA LEU A 50 -26.03 -16.14 26.00
C LEU A 50 -27.15 -15.64 26.91
N SER A 51 -26.78 -15.02 28.03
CA SER A 51 -27.71 -14.22 28.83
C SER A 51 -27.73 -12.78 28.29
N THR A 52 -28.82 -12.40 27.61
CA THR A 52 -29.12 -11.02 27.25
C THR A 52 -29.56 -10.23 28.48
N THR A 53 -28.71 -9.35 28.98
CA THR A 53 -29.10 -8.34 29.97
C THR A 53 -29.49 -7.06 29.24
N THR A 54 -30.79 -6.78 29.18
CA THR A 54 -31.36 -5.53 28.69
C THR A 54 -31.11 -4.43 29.72
N THR A 55 -30.19 -3.50 29.44
CA THR A 55 -30.05 -2.29 30.25
C THR A 55 -30.89 -1.18 29.63
N THR A 56 -32.06 -0.94 30.23
CA THR A 56 -32.92 0.21 29.94
C THR A 56 -32.26 1.47 30.51
N THR A 57 -31.71 2.33 29.66
CA THR A 57 -31.27 3.67 30.08
C THR A 57 -32.42 4.65 29.88
N THR A 58 -33.07 5.00 30.99
CA THR A 58 -34.06 6.07 31.09
C THR A 58 -33.37 7.41 30.88
N ILE A 59 -33.63 8.07 29.74
CA ILE A 59 -33.21 9.47 29.53
C ILE A 59 -34.37 10.37 29.98
N THR A 60 -34.18 11.02 31.11
CA THR A 60 -35.01 12.14 31.58
C THR A 60 -34.66 13.40 30.79
N SER A 61 -35.58 13.85 29.94
CA SER A 61 -35.51 15.13 29.25
C SER A 61 -35.86 16.27 30.22
N LYS A 62 -34.89 17.15 30.52
CA LYS A 62 -35.17 18.49 31.05
C LYS A 62 -35.27 19.47 29.88
N SER A 63 -36.46 20.05 29.76
CA SER A 63 -36.80 21.19 28.93
C SER A 63 -36.08 22.45 29.41
N ASN A 64 -35.56 23.25 28.48
CA ASN A 64 -35.61 24.70 28.60
C ASN A 64 -35.90 25.29 27.22
N SER A 65 -36.88 26.19 27.25
CA SER A 65 -37.42 27.00 26.17
C SER A 65 -36.38 27.93 25.54
N ASP A 66 -36.50 28.18 24.24
CA ASP A 66 -36.75 29.53 23.74
C ASP A 66 -37.34 29.45 22.31
N THR A 67 -38.32 30.32 22.09
CA THR A 67 -39.32 30.38 21.01
C THR A 67 -38.83 31.04 19.72
N ALA A 68 -39.32 30.58 18.56
CA ALA A 68 -39.97 31.42 17.52
C ALA A 68 -40.43 30.60 16.28
N ASP A 69 -41.75 30.62 16.07
CA ASP A 69 -42.59 30.60 14.84
C ASP A 69 -42.31 29.63 13.66
N ILE A 70 -43.20 28.65 13.45
CA ILE A 70 -44.39 28.65 12.55
C ILE A 70 -43.99 28.59 11.06
N ASP A 71 -44.12 27.42 10.44
CA ASP A 71 -45.24 27.21 9.51
C ASP A 71 -45.49 25.72 9.21
N THR A 72 -46.77 25.37 9.24
CA THR A 72 -47.36 24.05 9.03
C THR A 72 -47.47 23.70 7.54
N ASN A 73 -47.24 22.44 7.18
CA ASN A 73 -48.15 21.71 6.28
C ASN A 73 -47.95 20.20 6.40
N ASN A 74 -49.01 19.53 6.85
CA ASN A 74 -49.21 18.09 6.82
C ASN A 74 -49.66 17.69 5.41
N GLU A 75 -48.99 16.71 4.80
CA GLU A 75 -49.68 15.73 3.96
C GLU A 75 -49.10 14.34 4.22
N THR A 76 -50.00 13.44 4.59
CA THR A 76 -49.77 12.04 4.87
C THR A 76 -49.87 11.26 3.56
N ASN A 77 -48.85 10.47 3.23
CA ASN A 77 -49.07 9.28 2.40
C ASN A 77 -48.07 8.17 2.75
N THR A 78 -48.63 6.99 2.95
CA THR A 78 -48.03 5.80 3.53
C THR A 78 -47.43 4.87 2.48
N ASN A 79 -46.31 4.25 2.87
CA ASN A 79 -45.78 2.94 2.46
C ASN A 79 -45.22 2.74 1.03
N THR A 80 -43.90 2.55 0.93
CA THR A 80 -43.29 1.20 0.84
C THR A 80 -41.75 1.28 0.91
N ASN A 81 -41.17 0.49 1.82
CA ASN A 81 -39.75 0.45 2.12
C ASN A 81 -38.91 -0.19 0.98
N LYS A 82 -38.07 0.63 0.34
CA LYS A 82 -36.81 0.21 -0.29
C LYS A 82 -35.71 1.16 0.18
N ALA A 83 -35.08 0.84 1.30
CA ALA A 83 -33.89 1.53 1.76
C ALA A 83 -32.67 1.09 0.92
N ALA A 84 -32.57 1.60 -0.30
CA ALA A 84 -31.26 1.85 -0.87
C ALA A 84 -30.67 2.99 -0.02
N GLN A 85 -29.56 2.74 0.68
CA GLN A 85 -28.83 3.80 1.36
C GLN A 85 -28.21 4.70 0.29
N VAL A 86 -28.99 5.68 -0.15
CA VAL A 86 -28.49 6.86 -0.85
C VAL A 86 -27.66 7.61 0.17
N PHE A 87 -26.34 7.46 0.08
CA PHE A 87 -25.43 8.33 0.81
C PHE A 87 -25.72 9.77 0.39
N ASP A 88 -26.10 10.57 1.38
CA ASP A 88 -26.35 12.00 1.27
C ASP A 88 -25.26 12.70 0.42
N HIS A 89 -25.63 13.01 -0.82
CA HIS A 89 -24.80 13.63 -1.86
C HIS A 89 -24.57 15.14 -1.60
N GLN A 90 -25.09 15.71 -0.51
CA GLN A 90 -25.13 17.15 -0.28
C GLN A 90 -23.97 17.75 0.54
N ARG A 91 -22.85 17.04 0.71
CA ARG A 91 -21.59 17.64 1.17
C ARG A 91 -20.47 17.56 0.14
N ARG A 92 -20.69 18.18 -1.03
CA ARG A 92 -19.60 18.69 -1.86
C ARG A 92 -18.91 19.84 -1.10
N LEU A 93 -17.75 19.58 -0.52
CA LEU A 93 -16.84 20.66 -0.15
C LEU A 93 -16.29 21.25 -1.45
N LYS A 94 -16.82 22.41 -1.86
CA LYS A 94 -16.11 23.29 -2.78
C LYS A 94 -14.87 23.79 -2.04
N ILE A 95 -13.74 23.10 -2.22
CA ILE A 95 -12.45 23.62 -1.81
C ILE A 95 -12.11 24.73 -2.80
N ALA A 96 -12.08 25.97 -2.32
CA ALA A 96 -11.51 27.07 -3.07
C ALA A 96 -10.01 26.78 -3.26
N SER A 97 -9.61 26.50 -4.51
CA SER A 97 -8.21 26.48 -4.89
C SER A 97 -7.59 27.84 -4.58
N PRO A 98 -6.35 27.90 -4.04
CA PRO A 98 -5.60 29.14 -4.03
C PRO A 98 -5.35 29.53 -5.49
N SER A 99 -5.98 30.61 -5.94
CA SER A 99 -5.79 31.17 -7.27
C SER A 99 -4.35 31.65 -7.43
N ILE A 100 -3.60 31.05 -8.34
CA ILE A 100 -2.60 31.69 -9.22
C ILE A 100 -2.39 30.69 -10.38
N THR A 101 -2.79 31.11 -11.59
CA THR A 101 -2.81 30.39 -12.89
C THR A 101 -3.85 29.27 -13.03
N GLU A 102 -4.53 29.23 -14.19
CA GLU A 102 -5.52 28.24 -14.63
C GLU A 102 -4.91 26.82 -14.69
N THR A 103 -4.63 26.23 -13.54
CA THR A 103 -3.95 24.95 -13.41
C THR A 103 -4.97 23.83 -13.36
N CYS A 104 -4.88 22.93 -14.31
CA CYS A 104 -5.73 21.74 -14.39
C CYS A 104 -5.56 20.84 -13.17
N ASP A 105 -6.68 20.46 -12.54
CA ASP A 105 -6.69 19.43 -11.50
C ASP A 105 -6.57 18.05 -12.15
N PHE A 106 -5.36 17.48 -12.14
CA PHE A 106 -5.11 16.15 -12.68
C PHE A 106 -5.81 15.01 -11.93
N PHE A 107 -6.37 15.23 -10.74
CA PHE A 107 -7.07 14.20 -9.96
C PHE A 107 -8.58 14.23 -10.12
N SER A 108 -9.12 15.26 -10.78
CA SER A 108 -10.52 15.35 -11.19
C SER A 108 -10.66 14.95 -12.65
N GLY A 109 -11.25 13.78 -12.88
CA GLY A 109 -11.33 13.19 -14.21
C GLY A 109 -12.17 11.93 -14.24
N GLN A 110 -12.02 11.20 -15.34
CA GLN A 110 -12.71 9.94 -15.58
C GLN A 110 -11.78 8.94 -16.26
N TRP A 111 -12.06 7.65 -16.09
CA TRP A 111 -11.39 6.60 -16.84
C TRP A 111 -12.00 6.49 -18.24
N VAL A 112 -11.14 6.55 -19.25
CA VAL A 112 -11.51 6.40 -20.65
C VAL A 112 -10.79 5.18 -21.21
N TYR A 113 -11.51 4.36 -21.97
CA TYR A 113 -10.89 3.24 -22.65
C TYR A 113 -10.06 3.74 -23.83
N ASP A 114 -8.80 3.33 -23.91
CA ASP A 114 -7.88 3.73 -24.97
C ASP A 114 -8.02 2.83 -26.21
N ASN A 115 -8.74 3.33 -27.21
CA ASN A 115 -8.86 2.69 -28.51
C ASN A 115 -7.63 2.88 -29.41
N LYS A 116 -6.67 3.74 -29.03
CA LYS A 116 -5.54 4.13 -29.87
C LYS A 116 -4.25 3.32 -29.61
N SER A 117 -4.35 2.24 -28.83
CA SER A 117 -3.25 1.30 -28.52
C SER A 117 -1.99 1.93 -27.89
N HIS A 118 -2.13 3.01 -27.10
CA HIS A 118 -1.01 3.58 -26.33
C HIS A 118 -0.79 2.81 -25.03
N TYR A 119 -1.85 2.25 -24.46
CA TYR A 119 -1.77 1.42 -23.27
C TYR A 119 -1.88 -0.08 -23.60
N PRO A 120 -1.16 -0.94 -22.84
CA PRO A 120 -0.25 -0.59 -21.74
C PRO A 120 1.09 0.02 -22.23
N LEU A 121 1.77 0.77 -21.35
CA LEU A 121 3.04 1.45 -21.66
C LEU A 121 4.23 0.48 -21.85
N TYR A 122 4.10 -0.74 -21.33
CA TYR A 122 5.05 -1.84 -21.46
C TYR A 122 4.27 -3.15 -21.35
N LYS A 123 4.84 -4.26 -21.80
CA LYS A 123 4.26 -5.59 -21.57
C LYS A 123 4.82 -6.23 -20.32
N GLU A 124 4.03 -7.10 -19.71
CA GLU A 124 4.40 -7.81 -18.48
C GLU A 124 5.69 -8.63 -18.65
N ASP A 125 5.89 -9.27 -19.80
CA ASP A 125 7.05 -10.09 -20.14
C ASP A 125 8.30 -9.29 -20.53
N GLU A 126 8.17 -8.00 -20.82
CA GLU A 126 9.28 -7.09 -21.11
C GLU A 126 10.01 -6.63 -19.83
N CYS A 127 9.41 -6.81 -18.64
CA CYS A 127 9.98 -6.39 -17.37
C CYS A 127 10.41 -7.60 -16.50
N PRO A 128 11.69 -8.05 -16.58
CA PRO A 128 12.13 -9.27 -15.91
C PRO A 128 12.19 -9.17 -14.38
N PHE A 129 12.12 -7.95 -13.84
CA PHE A 129 12.17 -7.69 -12.40
C PHE A 129 10.78 -7.63 -11.75
N LEU A 130 9.71 -7.73 -12.54
CA LEU A 130 8.35 -7.64 -12.03
C LEU A 130 8.07 -8.74 -11.01
N HIS A 131 7.64 -8.34 -9.81
CA HIS A 131 7.28 -9.28 -8.77
C HIS A 131 6.04 -10.10 -9.15
N GLY A 132 6.13 -11.43 -8.99
CA GLY A 132 5.09 -12.36 -9.44
C GLY A 132 3.72 -12.21 -8.76
N ASP A 133 3.64 -11.49 -7.64
CA ASP A 133 2.35 -11.14 -7.02
C ASP A 133 1.56 -10.06 -7.79
N LEU A 134 2.19 -9.40 -8.77
CA LEU A 134 1.60 -8.33 -9.60
C LEU A 134 1.51 -8.70 -11.09
N ALA A 135 2.20 -9.76 -11.52
CA ALA A 135 2.28 -10.27 -12.90
C ALA A 135 1.06 -11.12 -13.29
N CYS A 136 -0.11 -10.50 -13.44
CA CYS A 136 -1.37 -11.21 -13.55
C CYS A 136 -1.49 -12.14 -14.77
N GLN A 137 -0.96 -11.75 -15.93
CA GLN A 137 -1.06 -12.57 -17.14
C GLN A 137 -0.19 -13.82 -17.03
N THR A 138 1.02 -13.70 -16.47
CA THR A 138 1.92 -14.82 -16.15
C THR A 138 1.24 -15.85 -15.25
N TYR A 139 0.41 -15.39 -14.31
CA TYR A 139 -0.37 -16.24 -13.41
C TYR A 139 -1.80 -16.51 -13.91
N GLY A 140 -1.99 -16.53 -15.24
CA GLY A 140 -3.14 -17.12 -15.90
C GLY A 140 -4.35 -16.20 -16.04
N ARG A 141 -4.23 -14.89 -15.79
CA ARG A 141 -5.29 -13.93 -16.11
C ARG A 141 -5.45 -13.83 -17.62
N LYS A 142 -6.65 -14.13 -18.13
CA LYS A 142 -6.93 -14.20 -19.58
C LYS A 142 -7.42 -12.89 -20.17
N ASP A 143 -8.19 -12.10 -19.41
CA ASP A 143 -8.62 -10.77 -19.85
C ASP A 143 -7.51 -9.74 -19.66
N SER A 144 -7.34 -8.85 -20.65
CA SER A 144 -6.34 -7.77 -20.65
C SER A 144 -6.95 -6.38 -20.79
N LYS A 145 -8.30 -6.27 -20.86
CA LYS A 145 -8.98 -4.97 -21.02
C LYS A 145 -8.61 -3.97 -19.92
N TYR A 146 -8.40 -4.45 -18.69
CA TYR A 146 -8.03 -3.62 -17.54
C TYR A 146 -6.73 -2.81 -17.79
N GLN A 147 -5.84 -3.29 -18.66
CA GLN A 147 -4.58 -2.65 -19.01
C GLN A 147 -4.76 -1.45 -19.97
N ARG A 148 -5.94 -1.32 -20.61
CA ARG A 148 -6.21 -0.35 -21.69
C ARG A 148 -7.04 0.86 -21.25
N TRP A 149 -7.15 1.07 -19.95
CA TRP A 149 -7.83 2.24 -19.41
C TRP A 149 -6.82 3.33 -19.12
N ARG A 150 -7.12 4.55 -19.56
CA ARG A 150 -6.34 5.75 -19.27
C ARG A 150 -7.15 6.73 -18.43
N TRP A 151 -6.47 7.56 -17.66
CA TRP A 151 -7.11 8.64 -16.93
C TRP A 151 -7.18 9.91 -17.78
N GLN A 152 -8.35 10.55 -17.84
CA GLN A 152 -8.55 11.83 -18.51
C GLN A 152 -9.02 12.86 -17.47
N PRO A 153 -8.18 13.84 -17.11
CA PRO A 153 -8.62 14.99 -16.35
C PRO A 153 -9.74 15.76 -17.07
N HIS A 154 -10.67 16.34 -16.33
CA HIS A 154 -11.81 17.07 -16.91
C HIS A 154 -11.41 18.39 -17.56
N GLY A 155 -10.39 19.06 -17.02
CA GLY A 155 -10.01 20.42 -17.42
C GLY A 155 -8.85 20.53 -18.40
N CYS A 156 -8.22 19.42 -18.77
CA CYS A 156 -7.05 19.43 -19.65
C CYS A 156 -6.71 18.05 -20.19
N ASP A 157 -5.79 18.03 -21.14
CA ASP A 157 -5.11 16.81 -21.54
C ASP A 157 -4.00 16.42 -20.56
N PHE A 158 -3.88 15.10 -20.39
CA PHE A 158 -2.89 14.50 -19.53
C PHE A 158 -1.54 14.38 -20.24
N PRO A 159 -0.42 14.85 -19.67
CA PRO A 159 0.90 14.69 -20.28
C PRO A 159 1.21 13.21 -20.49
N ARG A 160 1.47 12.83 -21.74
CA ARG A 160 1.79 11.43 -22.07
C ARG A 160 3.17 11.07 -21.54
N PHE A 161 3.32 9.82 -21.08
CA PHE A 161 4.64 9.28 -20.76
C PHE A 161 5.57 9.28 -21.99
N ASP A 162 6.64 10.05 -21.91
CA ASP A 162 7.80 9.97 -22.79
C ASP A 162 8.98 9.42 -21.99
N GLY A 163 9.25 8.12 -22.19
CA GLY A 163 10.31 7.42 -21.49
C GLY A 163 11.68 8.07 -21.67
N LYS A 164 12.02 8.54 -22.87
CA LYS A 164 13.32 9.17 -23.14
C LYS A 164 13.44 10.49 -22.39
N ALA A 165 12.41 11.33 -22.45
CA ALA A 165 12.40 12.61 -21.73
C ALA A 165 12.47 12.40 -20.20
N VAL A 166 11.77 11.40 -19.67
CA VAL A 166 11.80 11.07 -18.23
C VAL A 166 13.19 10.60 -17.80
N VAL A 167 13.82 9.71 -18.58
CA VAL A 167 15.18 9.21 -18.29
C VAL A 167 16.20 10.34 -18.26
N GLU A 168 16.17 11.24 -19.24
CA GLU A 168 17.09 12.39 -19.26
C GLU A 168 16.90 13.29 -18.04
N ARG A 169 15.66 13.51 -17.59
CA ARG A 169 15.37 14.34 -16.42
C ARG A 169 15.67 13.65 -15.08
N LEU A 170 15.67 12.32 -15.05
CA LEU A 170 16.05 11.52 -13.87
C LEU A 170 17.56 11.28 -13.78
N LYS A 171 18.34 11.57 -14.84
CA LYS A 171 19.78 11.36 -14.88
C LYS A 171 20.48 11.97 -13.66
N GLY A 172 21.30 11.17 -12.98
CA GLY A 172 22.01 11.58 -11.77
C GLY A 172 21.14 11.74 -10.52
N LYS A 173 19.89 11.27 -10.53
CA LYS A 173 18.96 11.39 -9.40
C LYS A 173 18.65 10.05 -8.74
N ARG A 174 18.33 10.14 -7.45
CA ARG A 174 17.77 9.07 -6.62
C ARG A 174 16.29 9.37 -6.31
N LEU A 175 15.41 8.56 -6.89
CA LEU A 175 13.98 8.51 -6.58
C LEU A 175 13.75 7.41 -5.54
N LEU A 176 13.11 7.71 -4.41
CA LEU A 176 12.88 6.76 -3.33
C LEU A 176 11.40 6.72 -2.94
N PHE A 177 10.80 5.53 -3.08
CA PHE A 177 9.48 5.19 -2.55
C PHE A 177 9.59 4.65 -1.13
N VAL A 178 8.75 5.11 -0.21
CA VAL A 178 8.77 4.73 1.20
C VAL A 178 7.35 4.45 1.67
N GLY A 179 7.07 3.21 2.04
CA GLY A 179 5.73 2.89 2.52
C GLY A 179 5.42 1.42 2.61
N ASP A 180 4.13 1.11 2.41
CA ASP A 180 3.57 -0.24 2.45
C ASP A 180 3.70 -0.96 1.10
N SER A 181 3.05 -2.13 0.98
CA SER A 181 3.11 -2.97 -0.21
C SER A 181 2.42 -2.37 -1.44
N VAL A 182 1.52 -1.41 -1.27
CA VAL A 182 0.90 -0.66 -2.38
C VAL A 182 1.91 0.34 -2.95
N ASN A 183 2.76 0.91 -2.11
CA ASN A 183 3.84 1.77 -2.58
C ASN A 183 4.93 0.97 -3.29
N ARG A 184 5.19 -0.28 -2.85
CA ARG A 184 6.01 -1.23 -3.62
C ARG A 184 5.38 -1.51 -4.99
N ASN A 185 4.07 -1.68 -5.05
CA ASN A 185 3.33 -1.89 -6.30
C ASN A 185 3.52 -0.73 -7.28
N GLN A 186 3.55 0.52 -6.78
CA GLN A 186 3.86 1.70 -7.59
C GLN A 186 5.33 1.73 -8.02
N TRP A 187 6.26 1.38 -7.13
CA TRP A 187 7.68 1.29 -7.45
C TRP A 187 7.96 0.23 -8.53
N ASP A 188 7.32 -0.95 -8.45
CA ASP A 188 7.42 -2.00 -9.46
C ASP A 188 6.97 -1.49 -10.83
N SER A 189 5.87 -0.73 -10.87
CA SER A 189 5.41 -0.06 -12.10
C SER A 189 6.43 0.94 -12.63
N MET A 190 6.96 1.83 -11.79
CA MET A 190 7.95 2.84 -12.19
C MET A 190 9.22 2.17 -12.73
N MET A 191 9.67 1.12 -12.05
CA MET A 191 10.80 0.30 -12.49
C MET A 191 10.55 -0.29 -13.87
N CYS A 192 9.38 -0.88 -14.13
CA CYS A 192 9.08 -1.48 -15.45
C CYS A 192 8.93 -0.44 -16.56
N MET A 193 8.29 0.71 -16.29
CA MET A 193 8.22 1.85 -17.22
C MET A 193 9.62 2.33 -17.63
N LEU A 194 10.52 2.47 -16.65
CA LEU A 194 11.91 2.88 -16.90
C LEU A 194 12.76 1.76 -17.53
N TYR A 195 12.52 0.50 -17.18
CA TYR A 195 13.22 -0.64 -17.77
C TYR A 195 13.04 -0.69 -19.29
N SER A 196 11.81 -0.45 -19.76
CA SER A 196 11.45 -0.36 -21.18
C SER A 196 12.04 0.88 -21.85
N ALA A 197 12.10 2.02 -21.14
CA ALA A 197 12.57 3.29 -21.68
C ALA A 197 14.10 3.45 -21.74
N ILE A 198 14.84 2.82 -20.82
CA ILE A 198 16.30 2.97 -20.69
C ILE A 198 16.96 1.92 -21.60
N PRO A 199 17.88 2.28 -22.52
CA PRO A 199 18.75 1.31 -23.19
C PRO A 199 19.83 0.74 -22.26
N GLY A 200 20.40 -0.43 -22.59
CA GLY A 200 21.56 -0.99 -21.88
C GLY A 200 21.24 -1.85 -20.64
N GLU A 201 22.26 -2.10 -19.81
CA GLU A 201 22.18 -2.98 -18.65
C GLU A 201 21.53 -2.25 -17.45
N LYS A 202 20.58 -2.91 -16.78
CA LYS A 202 19.98 -2.45 -15.53
C LYS A 202 20.05 -3.56 -14.50
N LYS A 203 20.17 -3.18 -13.24
CA LYS A 203 20.34 -4.13 -12.12
C LYS A 203 19.30 -3.86 -11.06
N LEU A 204 18.76 -4.93 -10.49
CA LEU A 204 17.97 -4.88 -9.27
C LEU A 204 18.83 -5.36 -8.10
N GLY A 205 19.15 -4.45 -7.19
CA GLY A 205 19.82 -4.75 -5.93
C GLY A 205 18.83 -4.92 -4.79
N VAL A 206 19.16 -5.81 -3.85
CA VAL A 206 18.42 -6.00 -2.59
C VAL A 206 19.37 -5.82 -1.42
N GLY A 207 19.04 -4.90 -0.53
CA GLY A 207 19.84 -4.54 0.64
C GLY A 207 19.03 -4.52 1.93
N LEU A 208 19.70 -4.27 3.05
CA LEU A 208 19.10 -4.10 4.38
C LEU A 208 18.12 -5.22 4.75
N ASN A 209 18.51 -6.48 4.56
CA ASN A 209 17.65 -7.65 4.80
C ASN A 209 16.28 -7.55 4.09
N ARG A 210 16.31 -7.18 2.80
CA ARG A 210 15.13 -7.01 1.94
C ARG A 210 14.24 -5.81 2.28
N THR A 211 14.66 -4.94 3.21
CA THR A 211 13.95 -3.67 3.49
C THR A 211 14.19 -2.63 2.39
N LEU A 212 15.32 -2.70 1.66
CA LEU A 212 15.64 -1.79 0.57
C LEU A 212 15.82 -2.56 -0.75
N TYR A 213 15.06 -2.16 -1.76
CA TYR A 213 15.25 -2.57 -3.16
C TYR A 213 15.74 -1.36 -3.96
N THR A 214 16.67 -1.57 -4.88
CA THR A 214 17.27 -0.50 -5.68
C THR A 214 17.40 -0.95 -7.13
N PHE A 215 16.57 -0.37 -8.00
CA PHE A 215 16.74 -0.46 -9.45
C PHE A 215 17.79 0.55 -9.89
N ARG A 216 18.81 0.11 -10.64
CA ARG A 216 19.90 0.96 -11.14
C ARG A 216 20.05 0.88 -12.64
N ALA A 217 20.21 2.05 -13.26
CA ALA A 217 20.76 2.21 -14.60
C ALA A 217 22.07 2.99 -14.48
N ASN A 218 23.20 2.27 -14.45
CA ASN A 218 24.50 2.85 -14.11
C ASN A 218 24.98 3.86 -15.17
N ASP A 219 24.74 3.59 -16.45
CA ASP A 219 25.13 4.49 -17.56
C ASP A 219 24.44 5.86 -17.50
N TYR A 220 23.32 5.94 -16.77
CA TYR A 220 22.55 7.16 -16.56
C TYR A 220 22.70 7.71 -15.14
N ASN A 221 23.42 7.00 -14.26
CA ASN A 221 23.48 7.30 -12.82
C ASN A 221 22.09 7.52 -12.21
N ILE A 222 21.12 6.66 -12.57
CA ILE A 222 19.75 6.69 -12.04
C ILE A 222 19.60 5.58 -11.00
N SER A 223 19.03 5.92 -9.84
CA SER A 223 18.49 4.91 -8.92
C SER A 223 17.02 5.15 -8.58
N VAL A 224 16.24 4.08 -8.63
CA VAL A 224 14.84 4.05 -8.20
C VAL A 224 14.71 3.02 -7.09
N ASP A 225 14.57 3.54 -5.87
CA ASP A 225 14.59 2.77 -4.65
C ASP A 225 13.19 2.55 -4.08
N TYR A 226 13.00 1.44 -3.38
CA TYR A 226 11.87 1.20 -2.50
C TYR A 226 12.35 0.80 -1.11
N TYR A 227 11.85 1.49 -0.08
CA TYR A 227 12.11 1.20 1.32
C TYR A 227 10.82 0.77 2.03
N TRP A 228 10.85 -0.44 2.59
CA TRP A 228 9.75 -1.01 3.37
C TRP A 228 9.60 -0.31 4.73
N ALA A 229 8.55 0.50 4.87
CA ALA A 229 8.18 1.17 6.12
C ALA A 229 6.65 1.33 6.16
N PRO A 230 5.89 0.23 6.27
CA PRO A 230 4.45 0.21 6.01
C PRO A 230 3.63 1.10 6.93
N MET A 231 4.10 1.33 8.16
CA MET A 231 3.50 2.25 9.12
C MET A 231 4.36 3.50 9.38
N LEU A 232 5.38 3.75 8.54
CA LEU A 232 6.42 4.78 8.62
C LEU A 232 7.31 4.70 9.88
N VAL A 233 6.71 4.69 11.07
CA VAL A 233 7.37 4.43 12.35
C VAL A 233 7.70 2.96 12.53
N GLU A 234 8.53 2.64 13.52
CA GLU A 234 8.87 1.26 13.88
C GLU A 234 7.60 0.47 14.26
N SER A 235 7.47 -0.72 13.68
CA SER A 235 6.29 -1.57 13.82
C SER A 235 6.63 -3.06 13.85
N ASN A 236 5.68 -3.87 14.34
CA ASN A 236 5.77 -5.33 14.28
C ASN A 236 5.64 -5.91 12.86
N GLY A 237 5.51 -5.08 11.83
CA GLY A 237 5.55 -5.51 10.45
C GLY A 237 6.69 -4.90 9.63
N ASP A 238 7.75 -4.42 10.27
CA ASP A 238 8.94 -3.92 9.58
C ASP A 238 9.77 -5.03 8.90
N ASP A 239 9.50 -6.31 9.19
CA ASP A 239 10.09 -7.45 8.48
C ASP A 239 9.34 -7.69 7.15
N PRO A 240 9.94 -7.50 5.97
CA PRO A 240 9.26 -7.65 4.68
C PRO A 240 8.81 -9.08 4.36
N SER A 241 9.25 -10.08 5.12
CA SER A 241 8.95 -11.50 4.90
C SER A 241 8.05 -12.07 6.00
N ASN A 242 8.24 -11.65 7.25
CA ASN A 242 7.54 -12.15 8.43
C ASN A 242 6.71 -11.06 9.15
N HIS A 243 5.68 -10.54 8.47
CA HIS A 243 4.80 -9.46 8.99
C HIS A 243 3.30 -9.78 8.95
N ARG A 244 2.93 -11.03 8.63
CA ARG A 244 1.53 -11.48 8.56
C ARG A 244 0.99 -11.80 9.95
N LEU A 245 0.68 -10.74 10.69
CA LEU A 245 0.09 -10.77 12.03
C LEU A 245 -1.35 -10.24 11.95
N ASP A 246 -2.20 -10.72 12.86
CA ASP A 246 -3.61 -10.32 13.01
C ASP A 246 -3.77 -8.95 13.69
N HIS A 247 -2.70 -8.43 14.28
CA HIS A 247 -2.65 -7.14 14.94
C HIS A 247 -1.45 -6.31 14.48
N ARG A 248 -1.53 -5.01 14.72
CA ARG A 248 -0.44 -4.07 14.48
C ARG A 248 -0.02 -3.40 15.77
N THR A 249 1.28 -3.43 16.00
CA THR A 249 1.93 -2.80 17.14
C THR A 249 2.94 -1.81 16.62
N ILE A 250 2.93 -0.58 17.14
CA ILE A 250 3.84 0.48 16.74
C ILE A 250 4.55 1.13 17.93
N ARG A 251 5.73 1.70 17.66
CA ARG A 251 6.38 2.70 18.49
C ARG A 251 6.15 4.07 17.88
N VAL A 252 5.08 4.73 18.31
CA VAL A 252 4.59 5.96 17.65
C VAL A 252 5.62 7.09 17.54
N LYS A 253 6.62 7.16 18.43
CA LYS A 253 7.69 8.17 18.41
C LYS A 253 9.00 7.72 17.75
N SER A 254 9.09 6.47 17.32
CA SER A 254 10.33 5.88 16.78
C SER A 254 10.28 5.83 15.26
N ILE A 255 10.96 6.76 14.59
CA ILE A 255 11.03 6.80 13.11
C ILE A 255 12.47 6.74 12.59
N GLU A 256 13.46 7.14 13.40
CA GLU A 256 14.85 7.38 12.97
C GLU A 256 15.55 6.15 12.38
N LYS A 257 15.26 4.95 12.91
CA LYS A 257 15.81 3.69 12.37
C LYS A 257 15.52 3.54 10.88
N HIS A 258 14.31 3.91 10.46
CA HIS A 258 13.93 3.91 9.05
C HIS A 258 14.46 5.15 8.34
N ALA A 259 14.22 6.31 8.96
CA ALA A 259 14.31 7.58 8.28
C ALA A 259 15.74 8.01 7.92
N ARG A 260 16.75 7.49 8.62
CA ARG A 260 18.17 7.63 8.25
C ARG A 260 18.50 7.14 6.82
N HIS A 261 17.66 6.29 6.22
CA HIS A 261 17.84 5.78 4.87
C HIS A 261 17.18 6.67 3.78
N TRP A 262 16.39 7.66 4.20
CA TRP A 262 15.59 8.51 3.31
C TRP A 262 16.28 9.84 2.96
N VAL A 263 17.13 10.35 3.84
CA VAL A 263 17.68 11.73 3.81
C VAL A 263 18.44 12.14 2.54
N ASN A 264 19.01 11.19 1.80
CA ASN A 264 19.82 11.46 0.60
C ASN A 264 19.07 11.21 -0.71
N ALA A 265 17.74 11.33 -0.73
CA ALA A 265 16.95 11.18 -1.96
C ALA A 265 16.67 12.56 -2.58
N ASP A 266 16.80 12.67 -3.90
CA ASP A 266 16.40 13.87 -4.65
C ASP A 266 14.87 13.97 -4.74
N ILE A 267 14.20 12.82 -4.75
CA ILE A 267 12.74 12.72 -4.82
C ILE A 267 12.28 11.65 -3.82
N LEU A 268 11.42 12.04 -2.89
CA LEU A 268 10.79 11.15 -1.90
C LEU A 268 9.30 10.99 -2.22
N VAL A 269 8.84 9.74 -2.27
CA VAL A 269 7.43 9.39 -2.48
C VAL A 269 6.97 8.54 -1.31
N PHE A 270 6.20 9.12 -0.40
CA PHE A 270 5.67 8.42 0.77
C PHE A 270 4.30 7.84 0.51
N ASN A 271 3.98 6.74 1.18
CA ASN A 271 2.61 6.23 1.30
C ASN A 271 2.47 5.43 2.61
N THR A 272 1.29 5.48 3.22
CA THR A 272 0.91 4.52 4.25
C THR A 272 -0.61 4.54 4.42
N TYR A 273 -1.27 3.40 4.19
CA TYR A 273 -2.73 3.31 4.38
C TYR A 273 -3.21 1.90 4.68
N LEU A 274 -2.79 0.91 3.90
CA LEU A 274 -3.43 -0.40 3.85
C LEU A 274 -3.49 -1.08 5.23
N TRP A 275 -2.43 -0.89 6.03
CA TRP A 275 -2.29 -1.53 7.34
C TRP A 275 -3.03 -0.82 8.47
N TRP A 276 -3.48 0.41 8.25
CA TRP A 276 -4.31 1.17 9.17
C TRP A 276 -5.79 0.80 9.08
N ARG A 277 -6.16 -0.11 8.17
CA ARG A 277 -7.54 -0.61 8.04
C ARG A 277 -7.96 -1.55 9.17
N LEU A 278 -7.02 -2.04 9.99
CA LEU A 278 -7.37 -2.70 11.25
C LEU A 278 -7.99 -1.66 12.19
N PRO A 279 -9.09 -1.97 12.90
CA PRO A 279 -9.80 -0.99 13.72
C PRO A 279 -8.98 -0.53 14.95
N ILE A 280 -8.12 -1.41 15.48
CA ILE A 280 -7.35 -1.19 16.71
C ILE A 280 -5.86 -1.33 16.42
N ILE A 281 -5.08 -0.39 16.92
CA ILE A 281 -3.61 -0.38 16.87
C ILE A 281 -3.06 -0.39 18.29
N LYS A 282 -2.05 -1.23 18.54
CA LYS A 282 -1.35 -1.33 19.83
C LYS A 282 -0.17 -0.35 19.85
N LEU A 283 -0.15 0.56 20.82
CA LEU A 283 1.00 1.42 21.09
C LEU A 283 1.86 0.78 22.17
N LEU A 284 3.08 0.40 21.82
CA LEU A 284 4.01 -0.20 22.79
C LEU A 284 4.53 0.88 23.76
N LYS A 285 4.34 0.66 25.06
CA LYS A 285 4.91 1.51 26.12
C LYS A 285 6.30 1.02 26.52
N GLY A 286 7.25 1.95 26.59
CA GLY A 286 8.61 1.67 27.07
C GLY A 286 9.44 0.80 26.13
N PRO A 287 10.65 0.39 26.55
CA PRO A 287 11.50 -0.52 25.79
C PRO A 287 10.89 -1.94 25.74
N GLY A 288 11.20 -2.72 24.71
CA GLY A 288 10.66 -4.08 24.55
C GLY A 288 10.63 -4.59 23.11
N SER A 289 10.07 -5.78 22.89
CA SER A 289 9.86 -6.31 21.54
C SER A 289 8.52 -5.81 20.99
N LEU A 290 8.48 -5.51 19.69
CA LEU A 290 7.26 -5.21 18.96
C LEU A 290 6.41 -6.46 18.68
N LEU A 291 7.01 -7.65 18.81
CA LEU A 291 6.38 -8.95 18.54
C LEU A 291 5.66 -9.55 19.77
N GLY A 292 5.60 -8.85 20.90
CA GLY A 292 5.11 -9.41 22.15
C GLY A 292 6.24 -9.85 23.08
N GLY A 293 5.88 -10.20 24.32
CA GLY A 293 6.79 -10.65 25.36
C GLY A 293 6.23 -10.45 26.77
N PRO A 294 6.83 -11.10 27.79
CA PRO A 294 6.40 -10.96 29.17
C PRO A 294 6.53 -9.50 29.62
N ASN A 295 5.55 -9.03 30.39
CA ASN A 295 5.51 -7.68 30.99
C ASN A 295 5.47 -6.52 29.98
N GLN A 296 5.13 -6.74 28.71
CA GLN A 296 4.92 -5.66 27.77
C GLN A 296 3.55 -5.02 27.96
N VAL A 297 3.55 -3.69 28.04
CA VAL A 297 2.34 -2.89 28.24
C VAL A 297 2.02 -2.15 26.95
N TYR A 298 0.75 -2.22 26.56
CA TYR A 298 0.24 -1.60 25.35
C TYR A 298 -0.94 -0.70 25.68
N ASP A 299 -1.08 0.41 24.95
CA ASP A 299 -2.39 1.07 24.81
C ASP A 299 -3.03 0.60 23.51
N GLU A 300 -4.28 0.15 23.58
CA GLU A 300 -5.10 -0.06 22.40
C GLU A 300 -5.84 1.23 22.06
N ILE A 301 -5.65 1.71 20.83
CA ILE A 301 -6.30 2.92 20.34
C ILE A 301 -6.94 2.67 18.99
N ASP A 302 -7.94 3.48 18.66
CA ASP A 302 -8.55 3.47 17.34
C ASP A 302 -7.52 3.84 16.26
N ASN A 303 -7.67 3.23 15.10
CA ASN A 303 -6.77 3.40 13.97
C ASN A 303 -6.66 4.84 13.47
N VAL A 304 -7.76 5.59 13.43
CA VAL A 304 -7.80 6.99 12.97
C VAL A 304 -6.91 7.86 13.87
N ARG A 305 -7.02 7.71 15.19
CA ARG A 305 -6.15 8.38 16.16
C ARG A 305 -4.70 7.96 16.00
N ALA A 306 -4.43 6.66 15.84
CA ALA A 306 -3.08 6.14 15.68
C ALA A 306 -2.40 6.70 14.41
N TYR A 307 -3.14 6.74 13.30
CA TYR A 307 -2.70 7.29 12.02
C TYR A 307 -2.30 8.76 12.15
N LYS A 308 -3.15 9.56 12.82
CA LYS A 308 -2.86 10.97 13.10
C LYS A 308 -1.56 11.15 13.90
N MET A 309 -1.37 10.37 14.96
CA MET A 309 -0.17 10.46 15.81
C MET A 309 1.11 10.09 15.04
N VAL A 310 1.04 9.11 14.13
CA VAL A 310 2.17 8.76 13.27
C VAL A 310 2.46 9.83 12.25
N LEU A 311 1.44 10.41 11.60
CA LEU A 311 1.65 11.50 10.66
C LEU A 311 2.20 12.75 11.34
N GLU A 312 1.86 13.01 12.60
CA GLU A 312 2.49 14.07 13.40
C GLU A 312 3.99 13.80 13.62
N THR A 313 4.36 12.55 13.94
CA THR A 313 5.77 12.15 14.11
C THR A 313 6.54 12.23 12.80
N TRP A 314 5.99 11.70 11.71
CA TRP A 314 6.59 11.78 10.37
C TRP A 314 6.73 13.24 9.92
N SER A 315 5.69 14.06 10.09
CA SER A 315 5.73 15.47 9.69
C SER A 315 6.81 16.24 10.46
N LYS A 316 6.93 16.00 11.77
CA LYS A 316 8.00 16.59 12.57
C LYS A 316 9.37 16.16 12.04
N TRP A 317 9.55 14.89 11.73
CA TRP A 317 10.81 14.37 11.19
C TRP A 317 11.15 15.01 9.84
N VAL A 318 10.21 15.04 8.90
CA VAL A 318 10.41 15.64 7.56
C VAL A 318 10.83 17.10 7.68
N HIS A 319 10.11 17.87 8.49
CA HIS A 319 10.42 19.29 8.70
C HIS A 319 11.82 19.52 9.27
N THR A 320 12.31 18.62 10.12
CA THR A 320 13.62 18.78 10.78
C THR A 320 14.79 18.25 9.93
N ASN A 321 14.56 17.22 9.11
CA ASN A 321 15.66 16.44 8.51
C ASN A 321 15.78 16.54 6.99
N ILE A 322 14.75 17.04 6.30
CA ILE A 322 14.75 17.16 4.84
C ILE A 322 14.87 18.62 4.44
N ASP A 323 15.84 18.91 3.57
CA ASP A 323 15.99 20.21 2.93
C ASP A 323 15.06 20.30 1.71
N PRO A 324 13.96 21.09 1.77
CA PRO A 324 13.00 21.18 0.69
C PRO A 324 13.58 21.86 -0.58
N ALA A 325 14.73 22.53 -0.48
CA ALA A 325 15.43 23.08 -1.65
C ALA A 325 16.16 22.00 -2.46
N LYS A 326 16.48 20.85 -1.85
CA LYS A 326 17.21 19.75 -2.47
C LYS A 326 16.30 18.57 -2.82
N THR A 327 15.26 18.34 -2.03
CA THR A 327 14.42 17.15 -2.16
C THR A 327 12.98 17.51 -2.51
N LYS A 328 12.48 16.99 -3.63
CA LYS A 328 11.04 17.03 -3.95
C LYS A 328 10.33 15.95 -3.16
N MET A 329 9.22 16.29 -2.51
CA MET A 329 8.49 15.37 -1.65
C MET A 329 7.04 15.20 -2.10
N PHE A 330 6.61 13.94 -2.13
CA PHE A 330 5.27 13.53 -2.51
C PHE A 330 4.69 12.60 -1.46
N PHE A 331 3.38 12.62 -1.31
CA PHE A 331 2.64 11.66 -0.52
C PHE A 331 1.48 11.11 -1.36
N MET A 332 1.42 9.80 -1.52
CA MET A 332 0.36 9.14 -2.28
C MET A 332 -0.92 9.06 -1.45
N GLY A 333 -2.05 9.41 -2.07
CA GLY A 333 -3.38 9.22 -1.51
C GLY A 333 -3.71 7.75 -1.21
N LEU A 334 -4.91 7.53 -0.69
CA LEU A 334 -5.37 6.22 -0.26
C LEU A 334 -5.70 5.36 -1.49
N THR A 335 -5.61 4.04 -1.37
CA THR A 335 -6.02 3.12 -2.44
C THR A 335 -7.30 2.39 -2.06
N ALA A 336 -8.21 2.24 -3.03
CA ALA A 336 -9.36 1.34 -2.90
C ALA A 336 -8.92 -0.13 -2.80
N THR A 337 -9.78 -0.97 -2.20
CA THR A 337 -9.52 -2.40 -1.97
C THR A 337 -10.58 -3.36 -2.48
N HIS A 338 -11.71 -2.85 -2.98
CA HIS A 338 -12.80 -3.59 -3.63
C HIS A 338 -13.12 -4.94 -2.96
N SER A 339 -13.20 -4.92 -1.63
CA SER A 339 -13.42 -6.14 -0.83
C SER A 339 -14.89 -6.50 -0.67
N ASN A 340 -15.81 -5.61 -1.04
CA ASN A 340 -17.25 -5.80 -0.90
C ASN A 340 -17.98 -5.43 -2.20
N ALA A 341 -18.40 -6.44 -2.96
CA ALA A 341 -19.08 -6.17 -4.24
C ALA A 341 -20.46 -5.55 -4.11
N MET A 342 -21.08 -5.56 -2.92
CA MET A 342 -22.35 -4.87 -2.69
C MET A 342 -22.23 -3.36 -2.93
N ASP A 343 -21.03 -2.79 -2.78
CA ASP A 343 -20.78 -1.37 -3.02
C ASP A 343 -21.11 -0.98 -4.47
N TRP A 344 -20.92 -1.89 -5.43
CA TRP A 344 -21.23 -1.68 -6.86
C TRP A 344 -22.37 -2.57 -7.39
N GLY A 345 -23.29 -2.99 -6.50
CA GLY A 345 -24.50 -3.74 -6.89
C GLY A 345 -24.32 -5.25 -7.04
N GLY A 346 -23.18 -5.80 -6.61
CA GLY A 346 -22.94 -7.24 -6.50
C GLY A 346 -23.61 -7.89 -5.28
N LYS A 347 -23.33 -9.18 -5.04
CA LYS A 347 -23.92 -9.94 -3.93
C LYS A 347 -23.03 -9.95 -2.69
N LYS A 348 -23.62 -10.26 -1.53
CA LYS A 348 -22.88 -10.49 -0.28
C LYS A 348 -21.83 -11.59 -0.47
N GLN A 349 -20.67 -11.42 0.17
CA GLN A 349 -19.48 -12.28 0.05
C GLN A 349 -18.78 -12.22 -1.33
N GLN A 350 -19.33 -11.47 -2.29
CA GLN A 350 -18.60 -11.17 -3.52
C GLN A 350 -17.59 -10.03 -3.29
N THR A 351 -16.54 -10.01 -4.10
CA THR A 351 -15.34 -9.16 -4.01
C THR A 351 -14.92 -8.75 -5.43
N CYS A 352 -13.72 -8.18 -5.61
CA CYS A 352 -13.11 -7.96 -6.93
C CYS A 352 -12.95 -9.21 -7.83
N TYR A 353 -13.22 -10.42 -7.31
CA TYR A 353 -13.10 -11.66 -8.08
C TYR A 353 -14.00 -11.67 -9.31
N LYS A 354 -13.42 -11.94 -10.49
CA LYS A 354 -14.09 -11.95 -11.81
C LYS A 354 -14.60 -10.59 -12.30
N GLU A 355 -14.28 -9.49 -11.62
CA GLU A 355 -14.55 -8.16 -12.13
C GLU A 355 -13.60 -7.84 -13.29
N LYS A 356 -14.16 -7.37 -14.42
CA LYS A 356 -13.42 -7.15 -15.68
C LYS A 356 -13.62 -5.78 -16.30
N GLU A 357 -14.53 -5.00 -15.73
CA GLU A 357 -14.86 -3.65 -16.19
C GLU A 357 -14.89 -2.72 -14.95
N PRO A 358 -14.46 -1.46 -15.10
CA PRO A 358 -14.49 -0.48 -14.02
C PRO A 358 -15.92 -0.11 -13.63
N VAL A 359 -16.07 0.57 -12.51
CA VAL A 359 -17.29 1.30 -12.16
C VAL A 359 -17.29 2.61 -12.92
N MET A 360 -18.35 2.86 -13.70
CA MET A 360 -18.51 4.08 -14.52
C MET A 360 -19.47 5.09 -13.89
N VAL A 361 -19.85 4.89 -12.63
CA VAL A 361 -20.73 5.81 -11.89
C VAL A 361 -19.88 6.96 -11.34
N ASP A 362 -20.13 8.18 -11.82
CA ASP A 362 -19.42 9.37 -11.35
C ASP A 362 -19.51 9.53 -9.84
N GLY A 363 -18.37 9.81 -9.19
CA GLY A 363 -18.31 9.99 -7.75
C GLY A 363 -18.47 8.71 -6.93
N PHE A 364 -18.35 7.52 -7.57
CA PHE A 364 -18.36 6.24 -6.87
C PHE A 364 -17.33 6.19 -5.72
N TRP A 365 -17.73 5.60 -4.60
CA TRP A 365 -16.90 5.45 -3.41
C TRP A 365 -17.20 4.12 -2.73
N GLU A 366 -16.20 3.25 -2.58
CA GLU A 366 -16.36 1.98 -1.89
C GLU A 366 -16.33 2.15 -0.36
N SER A 367 -17.01 1.24 0.36
CA SER A 367 -17.06 1.31 1.82
C SER A 367 -15.71 1.04 2.49
N GLY A 368 -14.78 0.41 1.75
CA GLY A 368 -13.46 0.02 2.24
C GLY A 368 -12.46 1.18 2.41
N THR A 369 -12.71 2.33 1.79
CA THR A 369 -11.85 3.52 1.83
C THR A 369 -12.37 4.51 2.86
N ASP A 370 -11.56 4.83 3.88
CA ASP A 370 -11.97 5.73 4.97
C ASP A 370 -11.62 7.20 4.66
N PRO A 371 -12.60 8.07 4.36
CA PRO A 371 -12.34 9.48 4.07
C PRO A 371 -11.82 10.26 5.27
N LYS A 372 -11.97 9.77 6.52
CA LYS A 372 -11.36 10.41 7.70
C LYS A 372 -9.83 10.36 7.64
N MET A 373 -9.28 9.24 7.18
CA MET A 373 -7.83 9.06 7.04
C MET A 373 -7.25 10.01 5.98
N LEU A 374 -7.94 10.18 4.84
CA LEU A 374 -7.54 11.16 3.81
C LEU A 374 -7.53 12.59 4.36
N ARG A 375 -8.57 13.00 5.10
CA ARG A 375 -8.62 14.33 5.72
C ARG A 375 -7.49 14.57 6.74
N ILE A 376 -7.10 13.53 7.49
CA ILE A 376 -5.97 13.62 8.41
C ILE A 376 -4.67 13.83 7.63
N LEU A 377 -4.47 13.09 6.54
CA LEU A 377 -3.33 13.27 5.65
C LEU A 377 -3.29 14.70 5.08
N GLU A 378 -4.37 15.17 4.48
CA GLU A 378 -4.50 16.53 3.94
C GLU A 378 -4.19 17.61 4.99
N SER A 379 -4.72 17.44 6.22
CA SER A 379 -4.45 18.33 7.33
C SER A 379 -2.97 18.32 7.73
N SER A 380 -2.33 17.15 7.75
CA SER A 380 -0.90 17.02 8.07
C SER A 380 -0.03 17.72 7.04
N LEU A 381 -0.31 17.50 5.75
CA LEU A 381 0.41 18.14 4.64
C LEU A 381 0.20 19.66 4.61
N SER A 382 -1.03 20.13 4.89
CA SER A 382 -1.33 21.57 4.99
C SER A 382 -0.55 22.24 6.12
N LYS A 383 -0.43 21.57 7.28
CA LYS A 383 0.37 22.07 8.41
C LYS A 383 1.87 22.10 8.10
N LEU A 384 2.39 21.14 7.33
CA LEU A 384 3.77 21.15 6.84
C LEU A 384 4.01 22.31 5.88
N LYS A 385 3.09 22.51 4.92
CA LYS A 385 3.16 23.60 3.94
C LYS A 385 3.17 24.96 4.63
N ALA A 386 2.34 25.15 5.67
CA ALA A 386 2.35 26.36 6.49
C ALA A 386 3.68 26.62 7.23
N LYS A 387 4.53 25.60 7.38
CA LYS A 387 5.88 25.69 7.95
C LYS A 387 6.98 25.76 6.88
N GLY A 388 6.62 26.00 5.62
CA GLY A 388 7.59 26.11 4.51
C GLY A 388 8.05 24.78 3.91
N VAL A 389 7.45 23.65 4.32
CA VAL A 389 7.82 22.32 3.82
C VAL A 389 6.69 21.80 2.93
N ASN A 390 6.88 21.88 1.62
CA ASN A 390 5.86 21.41 0.68
C ASN A 390 6.02 19.92 0.40
N VAL A 391 5.02 19.13 0.78
CA VAL A 391 4.88 17.73 0.38
C VAL A 391 3.62 17.63 -0.47
N GLN A 392 3.79 17.35 -1.76
CA GLN A 392 2.67 17.33 -2.72
C GLN A 392 1.84 16.06 -2.53
N LEU A 393 0.54 16.23 -2.26
CA LEU A 393 -0.41 15.11 -2.28
C LEU A 393 -0.66 14.71 -3.73
N LEU A 394 -0.44 13.44 -4.05
CA LEU A 394 -0.95 12.82 -5.27
C LEU A 394 -2.26 12.13 -4.93
N ASN A 395 -3.39 12.82 -5.12
CA ASN A 395 -4.70 12.35 -4.67
C ASN A 395 -5.30 11.29 -5.60
N ILE A 396 -4.68 10.12 -5.61
CA ILE A 396 -5.13 8.95 -6.37
C ILE A 396 -6.38 8.28 -5.77
N THR A 397 -6.91 8.79 -4.66
CA THR A 397 -7.96 8.13 -3.89
C THR A 397 -9.21 7.89 -4.72
N GLN A 398 -9.73 8.95 -5.35
CA GLN A 398 -10.96 8.86 -6.14
C GLN A 398 -10.76 8.01 -7.40
N LEU A 399 -9.67 8.22 -8.14
CA LEU A 399 -9.44 7.48 -9.39
C LEU A 399 -9.29 5.96 -9.15
N THR A 400 -8.80 5.54 -7.98
CA THR A 400 -8.71 4.10 -7.67
C THR A 400 -10.07 3.49 -7.35
N GLN A 401 -11.05 4.25 -6.85
CA GLN A 401 -12.41 3.75 -6.54
C GLN A 401 -13.08 3.11 -7.76
N TYR A 402 -12.79 3.58 -8.96
CA TYR A 402 -13.45 3.06 -10.15
C TYR A 402 -12.91 1.70 -10.60
N ARG A 403 -11.73 1.29 -10.15
CA ARG A 403 -10.92 0.27 -10.83
C ARG A 403 -11.01 -1.14 -10.24
N LYS A 404 -12.20 -1.56 -9.83
CA LYS A 404 -12.45 -2.91 -9.31
C LYS A 404 -11.97 -4.05 -10.22
N ASP A 405 -11.80 -3.77 -11.52
CA ASP A 405 -11.32 -4.69 -12.55
C ASP A 405 -9.81 -4.98 -12.48
N ALA A 406 -8.99 -4.10 -11.91
CA ALA A 406 -7.54 -4.11 -12.13
C ALA A 406 -6.72 -4.84 -11.04
N HIS A 407 -7.39 -5.51 -10.10
CA HIS A 407 -6.72 -6.28 -9.05
C HIS A 407 -6.19 -7.64 -9.54
N PRO A 408 -5.13 -8.20 -8.93
CA PRO A 408 -4.66 -9.54 -9.25
C PRO A 408 -5.68 -10.64 -9.00
N THR A 409 -6.52 -10.47 -7.98
CA THR A 409 -7.47 -11.50 -7.54
C THR A 409 -6.70 -12.79 -7.17
N VAL A 410 -6.93 -13.88 -7.89
CA VAL A 410 -6.24 -15.17 -7.76
C VAL A 410 -5.06 -15.31 -8.73
N HIS A 411 -4.91 -14.39 -9.69
CA HIS A 411 -3.90 -14.45 -10.75
C HIS A 411 -2.59 -13.83 -10.28
N ARG A 412 -1.92 -14.53 -9.36
CA ARG A 412 -0.68 -14.03 -8.74
C ARG A 412 0.13 -15.18 -8.16
N ARG A 413 1.41 -14.91 -7.91
CA ARG A 413 2.25 -15.81 -7.11
C ARG A 413 1.68 -15.95 -5.70
N LEU A 414 1.37 -17.19 -5.32
CA LEU A 414 0.97 -17.54 -3.95
C LEU A 414 2.22 -17.87 -3.13
N TRP A 415 2.52 -17.03 -2.15
CA TRP A 415 3.67 -17.22 -1.24
C TRP A 415 3.40 -18.21 -0.10
N ARG A 416 2.14 -18.62 0.08
CA ARG A 416 1.72 -19.68 1.02
C ARG A 416 0.68 -20.56 0.34
N PRO A 417 0.60 -21.84 0.70
CA PRO A 417 -0.49 -22.70 0.25
C PRO A 417 -1.85 -22.12 0.62
N LEU A 418 -2.84 -22.31 -0.26
CA LEU A 418 -4.24 -21.96 0.04
C LEU A 418 -4.78 -22.90 1.12
N SER A 419 -5.63 -22.37 2.01
CA SER A 419 -6.43 -23.21 2.91
C SER A 419 -7.43 -24.07 2.13
N GLU A 420 -7.94 -25.14 2.74
CA GLU A 420 -8.99 -25.97 2.11
C GLU A 420 -10.22 -25.16 1.73
N GLU A 421 -10.57 -24.16 2.54
CA GLU A 421 -11.67 -23.24 2.25
C GLU A 421 -11.39 -22.36 1.02
N GLN A 422 -10.15 -21.87 0.88
CA GLN A 422 -9.73 -21.07 -0.27
C GLN A 422 -9.63 -21.89 -1.55
N LYS A 423 -9.24 -23.17 -1.45
CA LYS A 423 -9.28 -24.11 -2.58
C LYS A 423 -10.71 -24.35 -3.06
N LYS A 424 -11.65 -24.54 -2.12
CA LYS A 424 -13.08 -24.74 -2.43
C LYS A 424 -13.75 -23.46 -2.94
N ASN A 425 -13.30 -22.30 -2.49
CA ASN A 425 -13.85 -21.00 -2.88
C ASN A 425 -12.73 -20.00 -3.25
N PRO A 426 -12.32 -19.96 -4.54
CA PRO A 426 -11.23 -19.09 -5.01
C PRO A 426 -11.45 -17.60 -4.73
N GLN A 427 -12.71 -17.16 -4.60
CA GLN A 427 -13.04 -15.79 -4.21
C GLN A 427 -12.41 -15.40 -2.87
N ARG A 428 -12.32 -16.32 -1.91
CA ARG A 428 -11.71 -16.07 -0.59
C ARG A 428 -10.19 -16.01 -0.63
N ALA A 429 -9.58 -16.38 -1.75
CA ALA A 429 -8.14 -16.23 -2.00
C ALA A 429 -7.80 -14.94 -2.78
N SER A 430 -8.81 -14.16 -3.17
CA SER A 430 -8.64 -12.99 -4.03
C SER A 430 -7.89 -11.88 -3.29
N ASP A 431 -6.81 -11.42 -3.89
CA ASP A 431 -6.19 -10.16 -3.53
C ASP A 431 -6.89 -9.03 -4.28
N CYS A 432 -7.63 -8.23 -3.51
CA CYS A 432 -8.29 -7.02 -3.98
C CYS A 432 -7.56 -5.74 -3.50
N THR A 433 -6.37 -5.87 -2.93
CA THR A 433 -5.64 -4.75 -2.33
C THR A 433 -4.51 -4.23 -3.21
N HIS A 434 -3.81 -5.14 -3.89
CA HIS A 434 -2.76 -4.83 -4.86
C HIS A 434 -3.33 -4.74 -6.27
N TRP A 435 -2.50 -4.32 -7.22
CA TRP A 435 -2.88 -4.01 -8.59
C TRP A 435 -2.01 -4.79 -9.57
N CYS A 436 -2.65 -5.34 -10.60
CA CYS A 436 -1.94 -5.94 -11.71
C CYS A 436 -1.02 -4.91 -12.39
N LEU A 437 0.13 -5.37 -12.88
CA LEU A 437 1.03 -4.61 -13.73
C LEU A 437 1.21 -5.30 -15.08
N PRO A 438 1.20 -4.57 -16.21
CA PRO A 438 0.85 -3.14 -16.34
C PRO A 438 -0.61 -2.86 -15.94
N GLY A 439 -0.92 -1.65 -15.48
CA GLY A 439 -2.24 -1.31 -14.95
C GLY A 439 -2.33 0.02 -14.20
N VAL A 440 -3.20 0.07 -13.19
CA VAL A 440 -3.55 1.31 -12.46
C VAL A 440 -2.34 2.08 -11.90
N PRO A 441 -1.31 1.42 -11.31
CA PRO A 441 -0.15 2.13 -10.81
C PRO A 441 0.70 2.85 -11.88
N ASP A 442 0.59 2.46 -13.15
CA ASP A 442 1.25 3.16 -14.25
C ASP A 442 0.72 4.59 -14.36
N ILE A 443 -0.60 4.78 -14.21
CA ILE A 443 -1.24 6.11 -14.19
C ILE A 443 -0.78 6.92 -12.97
N TRP A 444 -0.56 6.29 -11.82
CA TRP A 444 -0.02 6.99 -10.63
C TRP A 444 1.38 7.53 -10.90
N ASN A 445 2.18 6.77 -11.65
CA ASN A 445 3.53 7.17 -12.03
C ASN A 445 3.54 8.24 -13.10
N GLU A 446 2.62 8.22 -14.07
CA GLU A 446 2.44 9.33 -14.99
C GLU A 446 2.04 10.62 -14.24
N LEU A 447 1.10 10.53 -13.29
CA LEU A 447 0.71 11.66 -12.43
C LEU A 447 1.90 12.18 -11.63
N LEU A 448 2.65 11.29 -10.99
CA LEU A 448 3.87 11.63 -10.24
C LEU A 448 4.89 12.33 -11.14
N LEU A 449 5.18 11.80 -12.32
CA LEU A 449 6.16 12.36 -13.26
C LEU A 449 5.73 13.72 -13.80
N ALA A 450 4.43 13.95 -14.03
CA ALA A 450 3.91 15.26 -14.41
C ALA A 450 4.16 16.33 -13.33
N TYR A 451 4.08 15.96 -12.04
CA TYR A 451 4.42 16.87 -10.95
C TYR A 451 5.93 17.00 -10.70
N ILE A 452 6.72 15.94 -10.91
CA ILE A 452 8.17 16.02 -10.79
C ILE A 452 8.74 16.91 -11.92
N PHE A 453 8.21 16.76 -13.13
CA PHE A 453 8.70 17.41 -14.35
C PHE A 453 7.56 18.13 -15.07
N PRO A 454 7.03 19.23 -14.50
CA PRO A 454 5.99 20.00 -15.15
C PRO A 454 6.50 20.50 -16.50
N THR A 455 5.67 20.39 -17.54
CA THR A 455 5.93 21.03 -18.82
C THR A 455 5.90 22.53 -18.58
N THR A 456 7.07 23.17 -18.55
CA THR A 456 7.12 24.61 -18.78
C THR A 456 6.61 24.80 -20.19
N GLU A 457 5.45 25.45 -20.37
CA GLU A 457 5.20 26.14 -21.62
C GLU A 457 6.45 26.98 -21.85
N SER A 458 7.21 26.64 -22.89
CA SER A 458 8.22 27.55 -23.40
C SER A 458 7.46 28.85 -23.62
N ALA A 459 7.80 29.89 -22.86
CA ALA A 459 7.43 31.25 -23.22
C ALA A 459 7.83 31.40 -24.69
N SER A 460 6.82 31.41 -25.55
CA SER A 460 6.96 31.72 -26.96
C SER A 460 7.63 33.10 -27.03
N GLN A 461 8.93 33.10 -27.32
CA GLN A 461 9.61 34.28 -27.84
C GLN A 461 9.20 34.51 -29.28
#